data_AF-A0A1S8WPW3-F1
#
_entry.id   AF-A0A1S8WPW3-F1
#
_cell.length_a   1.000
_cell.length_b   1.000
_cell.length_c   1.000
_cell.angle_alpha   90.00
_cell.angle_beta   90.00
_cell.angle_gamma   90.00
#
_symmetry.space_group_name_H-M   'P 1'
#
loop_
_entity.id
_entity.type
_entity.pdbx_description
1 polymer ?
#
loop_
_entity_poly.entity_id
_entity_poly.type
_entity_poly.pdbx_seq_one_letter_code
_entity_poly.pdbx_strand_id
1 'polypeptide(L)'
;MVNHYARIIPQAATLFHPLNYLLRQGVSWIWNHEQEKAFQQAKRALTNPPMLTHFDSTQPIALACDASPYGVGAVLSQKDKSGILKPVAYTSRSLSPSERNYAQIDKETLAILFGVTLDALSRLPLRDVPLHTPKPAELVNLMSWVDDLPITATEIRVETRKDPELSRVLRFTSCGWPENVGSALSGFYERSSELSVEDGCLLWGAR
;
A
#
# COMPACT_ATOMS: atom_id res chain seq x y z
N MET A 1 -23.76 5.76 -3.69
CA MET A 1 -24.54 4.52 -3.85
C MET A 1 -23.88 3.53 -4.82
N VAL A 2 -23.51 3.94 -6.03
CA VAL A 2 -22.92 3.04 -7.05
C VAL A 2 -21.50 2.54 -6.71
N ASN A 3 -20.72 3.32 -5.95
CA ASN A 3 -19.36 2.95 -5.55
C ASN A 3 -19.28 1.65 -4.72
N HIS A 4 -20.33 1.32 -3.97
CA HIS A 4 -20.40 0.08 -3.19
C HIS A 4 -20.53 -1.17 -4.09
N TYR A 5 -21.20 -1.02 -5.24
CA TYR A 5 -21.43 -2.08 -6.20
C TYR A 5 -20.35 -2.19 -7.29
N ALA A 6 -19.39 -1.26 -7.32
CA ALA A 6 -18.25 -1.33 -8.21
C ALA A 6 -17.46 -2.65 -8.06
N ARG A 7 -17.54 -3.31 -6.90
CA ARG A 7 -16.92 -4.62 -6.62
C ARG A 7 -17.54 -5.80 -7.36
N ILE A 8 -18.74 -5.60 -7.91
CA ILE A 8 -19.51 -6.62 -8.62
C ILE A 8 -19.47 -6.33 -10.13
N ILE A 9 -19.06 -5.11 -10.51
CA ILE A 9 -19.06 -4.65 -11.90
C ILE A 9 -17.63 -4.72 -12.46
N PRO A 10 -17.38 -5.54 -13.50
CA PRO A 10 -16.06 -5.58 -14.14
C PRO A 10 -15.74 -4.22 -14.75
N GLN A 11 -14.49 -3.77 -14.59
CA GLN A 11 -13.98 -2.50 -15.11
C GLN A 11 -14.82 -1.26 -14.71
N ALA A 12 -15.38 -1.26 -13.50
CA ALA A 12 -16.21 -0.17 -12.98
C ALA A 12 -15.55 1.21 -13.13
N ALA A 13 -14.22 1.34 -12.91
CA ALA A 13 -13.51 2.61 -13.08
C ALA A 13 -13.62 3.19 -14.51
N THR A 14 -13.53 2.35 -15.54
CA THR A 14 -13.67 2.74 -16.96
C THR A 14 -15.12 3.09 -17.27
N LEU A 15 -16.04 2.25 -16.82
CA LEU A 15 -17.47 2.43 -17.02
C LEU A 15 -17.99 3.74 -16.41
N PHE A 16 -17.54 4.07 -15.19
CA PHE A 16 -17.95 5.28 -14.49
C PHE A 16 -17.19 6.52 -14.89
N HIS A 17 -16.14 6.42 -15.72
CA HIS A 17 -15.33 7.57 -16.11
C HIS A 17 -16.15 8.74 -16.67
N PRO A 18 -17.09 8.54 -17.63
CA PRO A 18 -17.90 9.63 -18.18
C PRO A 18 -18.83 10.28 -17.15
N LEU A 19 -19.30 9.51 -16.17
CA LEU A 19 -20.18 10.00 -15.10
C LEU A 19 -19.38 10.77 -14.04
N ASN A 20 -18.21 10.23 -13.64
CA ASN A 20 -17.31 10.90 -12.70
C ASN A 20 -16.70 12.18 -13.28
N TYR A 21 -16.60 12.28 -14.61
CA TYR A 21 -16.15 13.50 -15.28
C TYR A 21 -17.12 14.68 -15.04
N LEU A 22 -18.43 14.43 -15.06
CA LEU A 22 -19.45 15.46 -14.77
C LEU A 22 -19.44 15.94 -13.30
N LEU A 23 -18.84 15.17 -12.39
CA LEU A 23 -18.74 15.51 -10.98
C LEU A 23 -17.51 16.37 -10.64
N ARG A 24 -16.65 16.68 -11.63
CA ARG A 24 -15.46 17.52 -11.41
C ARG A 24 -15.83 18.99 -11.34
N GLN A 25 -15.16 19.72 -10.45
CA GLN A 25 -15.30 21.18 -10.40
C GLN A 25 -14.82 21.81 -11.71
N GLY A 26 -15.59 22.78 -12.23
CA GLY A 26 -15.27 23.51 -13.46
C GLY A 26 -15.74 22.85 -14.76
N VAL A 27 -16.44 21.70 -14.70
CA VAL A 27 -17.03 21.06 -15.87
C VAL A 27 -18.51 21.43 -15.98
N SER A 28 -18.95 21.84 -17.18
CA SER A 28 -20.37 22.08 -17.45
C SER A 28 -21.15 20.77 -17.46
N TRP A 29 -22.28 20.75 -16.77
CA TRP A 29 -23.14 19.57 -16.70
C TRP A 29 -23.86 19.35 -18.03
N ILE A 30 -23.24 18.56 -18.91
CA ILE A 30 -23.80 18.21 -20.22
C ILE A 30 -23.96 16.70 -20.28
N TRP A 31 -25.20 16.24 -20.20
CA TRP A 31 -25.54 14.83 -20.34
C TRP A 31 -25.72 14.50 -21.82
N ASN A 32 -24.77 13.76 -22.39
CA ASN A 32 -24.77 13.37 -23.79
C ASN A 32 -24.89 11.85 -23.95
N HIS A 33 -24.72 11.38 -25.19
CA HIS A 33 -24.85 9.96 -25.51
C HIS A 33 -23.84 9.06 -24.78
N GLU A 34 -22.63 9.54 -24.48
CA GLU A 34 -21.62 8.77 -23.75
C GLU A 34 -21.98 8.58 -22.28
N GLN A 35 -22.50 9.61 -21.60
CA GLN A 35 -22.95 9.46 -20.21
C GLN A 35 -24.21 8.60 -20.11
N GLU A 36 -25.16 8.76 -21.04
CA GLU A 36 -26.35 7.90 -21.08
C GLU A 36 -25.96 6.43 -21.32
N LYS A 37 -25.03 6.17 -22.24
CA LYS A 37 -24.52 4.82 -22.51
C LYS A 37 -23.84 4.22 -21.28
N ALA A 38 -22.98 4.99 -20.60
CA ALA A 38 -22.33 4.57 -19.36
C ALA A 38 -23.35 4.27 -18.25
N PHE A 39 -24.37 5.11 -18.10
CA PHE A 39 -25.43 4.93 -17.13
C PHE A 39 -26.28 3.68 -17.40
N GLN A 40 -26.67 3.45 -18.65
CA GLN A 40 -27.43 2.25 -19.04
C GLN A 40 -26.61 0.97 -18.87
N GLN A 41 -25.32 1.00 -19.21
CA GLN A 41 -24.44 -0.14 -18.99
C GLN A 41 -24.25 -0.43 -17.48
N ALA A 42 -24.10 0.60 -16.65
CA ALA A 42 -24.06 0.45 -15.19
C ALA A 42 -25.35 -0.16 -14.65
N LYS A 43 -26.51 0.31 -15.13
CA LYS A 43 -27.82 -0.25 -14.76
C LYS A 43 -27.92 -1.73 -15.13
N ARG A 44 -27.51 -2.11 -16.34
CA ARG A 44 -27.48 -3.51 -16.79
C ARG A 44 -26.55 -4.38 -15.94
N ALA A 45 -25.36 -3.87 -15.62
CA ALA A 45 -24.39 -4.58 -14.78
C ALA A 45 -24.89 -4.78 -13.33
N LEU A 46 -25.73 -3.86 -12.82
CA LEU A 46 -26.39 -4.00 -11.53
C LEU A 46 -27.59 -4.96 -11.55
N THR A 47 -28.34 -4.98 -12.65
CA THR A 47 -29.52 -5.86 -12.81
C THR A 47 -29.13 -7.30 -13.13
N ASN A 48 -27.99 -7.52 -13.78
CA ASN A 48 -27.43 -8.84 -14.04
C ASN A 48 -25.99 -8.93 -13.50
N PRO A 49 -25.82 -9.01 -12.17
CA PRO A 49 -24.51 -9.08 -11.57
C PRO A 49 -23.82 -10.38 -12.02
N PRO A 50 -22.55 -10.33 -12.49
CA PRO A 50 -21.79 -11.55 -12.71
C PRO A 50 -21.76 -12.33 -11.38
N MET A 51 -22.05 -13.63 -11.45
CA MET A 51 -22.05 -14.49 -10.27
C MET A 51 -20.65 -14.52 -9.65
N LEU A 52 -20.48 -13.76 -8.57
CA LEU A 52 -19.32 -13.89 -7.70
C LEU A 52 -19.39 -15.23 -6.99
N THR A 53 -18.27 -15.94 -6.97
CA THR A 53 -18.13 -17.20 -6.24
C THR A 53 -17.60 -16.92 -4.84
N HIS A 54 -18.06 -17.71 -3.86
CA HIS A 54 -17.51 -17.65 -2.51
C HIS A 54 -16.04 -18.00 -2.54
N PHE A 55 -15.25 -17.26 -1.77
CA PHE A 55 -13.84 -17.56 -1.60
C PHE A 55 -13.66 -18.89 -0.86
N ASP A 56 -12.88 -19.80 -1.45
CA ASP A 56 -12.47 -21.06 -0.85
C ASP A 56 -10.98 -21.00 -0.52
N SER A 57 -10.63 -21.01 0.76
CA SER A 57 -9.23 -20.93 1.20
C SER A 57 -8.36 -22.10 0.71
N THR A 58 -8.95 -23.21 0.27
CA THR A 58 -8.22 -24.39 -0.22
C THR A 58 -7.83 -24.29 -1.69
N GLN A 59 -8.49 -23.44 -2.47
CA GLN A 59 -8.29 -23.32 -3.91
C GLN A 59 -7.22 -22.29 -4.27
N PRO A 60 -6.42 -22.55 -5.32
CA PRO A 60 -5.47 -21.56 -5.82
C PRO A 60 -6.22 -20.33 -6.35
N ILE A 61 -5.69 -19.16 -6.00
CA ILE A 61 -6.16 -17.88 -6.49
C ILE A 61 -5.44 -17.51 -7.79
N ALA A 62 -6.17 -16.88 -8.71
CA ALA A 62 -5.62 -16.24 -9.89
C ALA A 62 -6.00 -14.76 -9.86
N LEU A 63 -5.01 -13.88 -9.97
CA LEU A 63 -5.22 -12.44 -10.05
C LEU A 63 -4.96 -11.99 -11.49
N ALA A 64 -5.98 -11.44 -12.14
CA ALA A 64 -5.83 -10.78 -13.43
C ALA A 64 -5.87 -9.27 -13.22
N CYS A 65 -4.86 -8.55 -13.69
CA CYS A 65 -4.78 -7.10 -13.56
C CYS A 65 -4.80 -6.46 -14.94
N ASP A 66 -5.44 -5.30 -15.04
CA ASP A 66 -5.49 -4.50 -16.27
C ASP A 66 -5.36 -3.01 -15.95
N ALA A 67 -4.71 -2.29 -16.84
CA ALA A 67 -4.43 -0.88 -16.72
C ALA A 67 -4.87 -0.13 -17.98
N SER A 68 -5.80 0.79 -17.79
CA SER A 68 -6.22 1.72 -18.83
C SER A 68 -5.54 3.09 -18.64
N PRO A 69 -5.60 3.97 -19.65
CA PRO A 69 -5.10 5.35 -19.50
C PRO A 69 -5.75 6.13 -18.35
N TYR A 70 -6.92 5.72 -17.88
CA TYR A 70 -7.75 6.46 -16.93
C TYR A 70 -7.87 5.80 -15.55
N GLY A 71 -7.58 4.51 -15.45
CA GLY A 71 -7.90 3.70 -14.27
C GLY A 71 -7.24 2.33 -14.33
N VAL A 72 -7.08 1.73 -13.15
CA VAL A 72 -6.57 0.37 -12.97
C VAL A 72 -7.66 -0.52 -12.40
N GLY A 73 -7.62 -1.80 -12.78
CA GLY A 73 -8.54 -2.81 -12.29
C GLY A 73 -7.84 -4.13 -12.04
N ALA A 74 -8.36 -4.91 -11.10
CA ALA A 74 -7.94 -6.27 -10.87
C ALA A 74 -9.13 -7.17 -10.56
N VAL A 75 -9.03 -8.43 -10.96
CA VAL A 75 -10.02 -9.48 -10.74
C VAL A 75 -9.35 -10.63 -10.02
N LEU A 76 -9.82 -10.92 -8.82
CA LEU A 76 -9.48 -12.13 -8.10
C LEU A 76 -10.43 -13.23 -8.53
N SER A 77 -9.89 -14.35 -9.00
CA SER A 77 -10.65 -15.52 -9.44
C SER A 77 -10.14 -16.79 -8.78
N GLN A 78 -10.99 -17.79 -8.64
CA GLN A 78 -10.62 -19.13 -8.18
C GLN A 78 -11.12 -20.18 -9.16
N LYS A 79 -10.36 -21.28 -9.28
CA LYS A 79 -10.81 -22.42 -10.08
C LYS A 79 -11.87 -23.18 -9.31
N ASP A 80 -13.02 -23.40 -9.94
CA ASP A 80 -14.04 -24.33 -9.43
C ASP A 80 -13.56 -25.78 -9.61
N LYS A 81 -14.28 -26.75 -9.04
CA LYS A 81 -14.03 -28.20 -9.18
C LYS A 81 -13.98 -28.66 -10.64
N SER A 82 -14.61 -27.92 -11.55
CA SER A 82 -14.58 -28.16 -13.01
C SER A 82 -13.39 -27.52 -13.73
N GLY A 83 -12.47 -26.85 -13.01
CA GLY A 83 -11.29 -26.19 -13.58
C GLY A 83 -11.55 -24.80 -14.19
N ILE A 84 -12.80 -24.34 -14.20
CA ILE A 84 -13.20 -23.03 -14.72
C ILE A 84 -12.87 -21.94 -13.68
N LEU A 85 -12.19 -20.88 -14.11
CA LEU A 85 -11.95 -19.69 -13.29
C LEU A 85 -13.25 -18.91 -13.08
N LYS A 86 -13.67 -18.80 -11.82
CA LYS A 86 -14.80 -17.96 -11.43
C LYS A 86 -14.32 -16.75 -10.64
N PRO A 87 -14.86 -15.55 -10.94
CA PRO A 87 -14.51 -14.34 -10.23
C PRO A 87 -15.02 -14.41 -8.78
N VAL A 88 -14.15 -14.05 -7.84
CA VAL A 88 -14.42 -13.97 -6.40
C VAL A 88 -14.59 -12.52 -5.98
N ALA A 89 -13.76 -11.62 -6.52
CA ALA A 89 -13.85 -10.19 -6.25
C ALA A 89 -13.31 -9.37 -7.43
N TYR A 90 -13.94 -8.23 -7.69
CA TYR A 90 -13.42 -7.19 -8.56
C TYR A 90 -12.96 -5.99 -7.72
N THR A 91 -11.84 -5.40 -8.09
CA THR A 91 -11.42 -4.10 -7.56
C THR A 91 -11.01 -3.19 -8.71
N SER A 92 -11.33 -1.91 -8.61
CA SER A 92 -10.90 -0.91 -9.60
C SER A 92 -10.86 0.47 -9.00
N ARG A 93 -9.95 1.31 -9.48
CA ARG A 93 -9.87 2.72 -9.12
C ARG A 93 -9.46 3.57 -10.31
N SER A 94 -9.91 4.82 -10.32
CA SER A 94 -9.40 5.82 -11.28
C SER A 94 -7.99 6.25 -10.90
N LEU A 95 -7.16 6.52 -11.91
CA LEU A 95 -5.83 7.08 -11.74
C LEU A 95 -5.92 8.56 -11.35
N SER A 96 -5.07 8.96 -10.40
CA SER A 96 -4.83 10.36 -10.06
C SER A 96 -4.17 11.12 -11.24
N PRO A 97 -4.19 12.46 -11.25
CA PRO A 97 -3.57 13.24 -12.32
C PRO A 97 -2.09 12.88 -12.55
N SER A 98 -1.34 12.64 -11.48
CA SER A 98 0.08 12.25 -11.55
C SER A 98 0.25 10.85 -12.13
N GLU A 99 -0.56 9.88 -11.68
CA GLU A 99 -0.48 8.50 -12.16
C GLU A 99 -0.92 8.34 -13.63
N ARG A 100 -1.75 9.26 -14.15
CA ARG A 100 -2.12 9.26 -15.58
C ARG A 100 -0.94 9.55 -16.49
N ASN A 101 0.08 10.24 -15.98
CA ASN A 101 1.28 10.58 -16.75
C ASN A 101 2.31 9.44 -16.75
N TYR A 102 2.07 8.35 -16.02
CA TYR A 102 2.94 7.18 -16.02
C TYR A 102 2.96 6.49 -17.38
N ALA A 103 4.08 5.83 -17.70
CA ALA A 103 4.17 4.97 -18.87
C ALA A 103 3.17 3.82 -18.74
N GLN A 104 2.75 3.23 -19.86
CA GLN A 104 1.78 2.14 -19.84
C GLN A 104 2.27 0.94 -19.00
N ILE A 105 3.57 0.62 -19.07
CA ILE A 105 4.21 -0.43 -18.27
C ILE A 105 4.17 -0.15 -16.76
N ASP A 106 4.33 1.12 -16.37
CA ASP A 106 4.25 1.55 -14.97
C ASP A 106 2.81 1.47 -14.46
N LYS A 107 1.83 1.76 -15.32
CA LYS A 107 0.39 1.62 -15.00
C LYS A 107 0.01 0.16 -14.83
N GLU A 108 0.54 -0.74 -15.66
CA GLU A 108 0.36 -2.20 -15.49
C GLU A 108 0.97 -2.69 -14.18
N THR A 109 2.17 -2.24 -13.84
CA THR A 109 2.82 -2.54 -12.55
C THR A 109 2.00 -2.01 -11.38
N LEU A 110 1.46 -0.79 -11.50
CA LEU A 110 0.56 -0.19 -10.51
C LEU A 110 -0.74 -1.00 -10.36
N ALA A 111 -1.29 -1.54 -11.45
CA ALA A 111 -2.47 -2.40 -11.41
C ALA A 111 -2.21 -3.70 -10.65
N ILE A 112 -1.03 -4.32 -10.86
CA ILE A 112 -0.60 -5.52 -10.12
C ILE A 112 -0.45 -5.20 -8.63
N LEU A 113 0.28 -4.13 -8.29
CA LEU A 113 0.47 -3.70 -6.91
C LEU A 113 -0.88 -3.44 -6.24
N PHE A 114 -1.76 -2.69 -6.91
CA PHE A 114 -3.11 -2.37 -6.43
C PHE A 114 -3.95 -3.63 -6.18
N GLY A 115 -3.92 -4.60 -7.09
CA GLY A 115 -4.62 -5.87 -6.94
C GLY A 115 -4.12 -6.70 -5.75
N VAL A 116 -2.80 -6.72 -5.52
CA VAL A 116 -2.18 -7.50 -4.44
C VAL A 116 -2.35 -6.85 -3.07
N THR A 117 -2.01 -5.57 -2.92
CA THR A 117 -1.88 -4.95 -1.59
C THR A 117 -3.16 -4.30 -1.08
N LEU A 118 -3.97 -3.71 -1.95
CA LEU A 118 -4.93 -2.71 -1.48
C LEU A 118 -6.34 -3.23 -1.21
N ASP A 119 -6.78 -4.35 -1.83
CA ASP A 119 -8.19 -4.73 -1.67
C ASP A 119 -8.52 -6.22 -1.85
N ALA A 120 -7.83 -6.95 -2.74
CA ALA A 120 -8.24 -8.32 -3.05
C ALA A 120 -7.75 -9.35 -2.02
N LEU A 121 -6.49 -9.25 -1.56
CA LEU A 121 -5.89 -10.21 -0.62
C LEU A 121 -6.03 -9.78 0.84
N SER A 122 -6.07 -8.48 1.13
CA SER A 122 -6.15 -7.93 2.49
C SER A 122 -7.46 -8.28 3.21
N ARG A 123 -8.50 -8.67 2.47
CA ARG A 123 -9.84 -8.98 2.98
C ARG A 123 -10.18 -10.46 2.93
N LEU A 124 -9.26 -11.30 2.45
CA LEU A 124 -9.48 -12.75 2.48
C LEU A 124 -9.46 -13.20 3.94
N PRO A 125 -10.39 -14.10 4.34
CA PRO A 125 -10.25 -14.76 5.62
C PRO A 125 -8.87 -15.41 5.60
N LEU A 126 -8.02 -14.98 6.52
CA LEU A 126 -6.76 -15.65 6.77
C LEU A 126 -7.12 -17.12 6.91
N ARG A 127 -6.40 -18.01 6.21
CA ARG A 127 -6.50 -19.44 6.51
C ARG A 127 -6.37 -19.54 8.02
N ASP A 128 -7.24 -20.33 8.65
CA ASP A 128 -6.96 -20.95 9.94
C ASP A 128 -5.79 -21.95 9.74
N VAL A 129 -4.67 -21.48 9.21
CA VAL A 129 -3.40 -21.81 9.83
C VAL A 129 -3.66 -21.43 11.27
N PRO A 130 -3.54 -22.35 12.24
CA PRO A 130 -3.69 -21.96 13.63
C PRO A 130 -2.78 -20.75 13.78
N LEU A 131 -3.40 -19.57 13.90
CA LEU A 131 -2.70 -18.39 14.27
C LEU A 131 -2.40 -18.77 15.71
N HIS A 132 -1.20 -19.32 15.89
CA HIS A 132 -0.49 -19.04 17.08
C HIS A 132 -0.40 -17.52 17.07
N THR A 133 -1.45 -16.88 17.61
CA THR A 133 -1.28 -15.67 18.38
C THR A 133 -0.27 -16.15 19.40
N PRO A 134 1.01 -15.87 19.14
CA PRO A 134 2.04 -16.45 19.96
C PRO A 134 1.69 -15.88 21.34
N LYS A 135 1.61 -16.75 22.35
CA LYS A 135 1.40 -16.25 23.71
C LYS A 135 2.43 -15.13 23.94
N PRO A 136 2.19 -14.13 24.79
CA PRO A 136 3.15 -13.02 24.94
C PRO A 136 4.63 -13.49 25.11
N ALA A 137 4.87 -14.69 25.62
CA ALA A 137 6.19 -15.37 25.63
C ALA A 137 6.73 -15.87 24.27
N GLU A 138 5.89 -16.25 23.31
CA GLU A 138 6.27 -16.62 21.93
C GLU A 138 6.38 -15.39 21.00
N LEU A 139 5.71 -14.27 21.30
CA LEU A 139 5.94 -13.00 20.59
C LEU A 139 7.34 -12.46 20.89
N VAL A 140 7.81 -12.66 22.13
CA VAL A 140 9.21 -12.45 22.53
C VAL A 140 10.16 -13.34 21.71
N ASN A 141 9.71 -14.53 21.28
CA ASN A 141 10.47 -15.48 20.46
C ASN A 141 10.36 -15.21 18.94
N LEU A 142 9.39 -14.40 18.49
CA LEU A 142 9.31 -13.93 17.09
C LEU A 142 10.27 -12.76 16.86
N MET A 143 10.48 -11.91 17.87
CA MET A 143 11.56 -10.91 17.85
C MET A 143 12.96 -11.55 17.80
N SER A 144 13.14 -12.78 18.32
CA SER A 144 14.39 -13.52 18.14
C SER A 144 14.53 -14.21 16.78
N TRP A 145 13.49 -14.21 15.93
CA TRP A 145 13.62 -14.59 14.51
C TRP A 145 13.99 -13.38 13.63
N VAL A 146 14.02 -12.19 14.21
CA VAL A 146 14.56 -10.96 13.63
C VAL A 146 16.07 -10.84 13.94
N ASP A 147 16.66 -11.83 14.60
CA ASP A 147 18.09 -11.92 14.88
C ASP A 147 18.96 -12.08 13.62
N ASP A 148 18.36 -12.34 12.45
CA ASP A 148 19.01 -12.27 11.13
C ASP A 148 18.66 -10.97 10.36
N LEU A 149 18.38 -9.87 11.06
CA LEU A 149 18.56 -8.56 10.44
C LEU A 149 20.06 -8.37 10.15
N PRO A 150 20.46 -7.91 8.95
CA PRO A 150 21.86 -7.79 8.59
C PRO A 150 22.64 -6.77 9.46
N ILE A 151 21.94 -6.03 10.33
CA ILE A 151 22.50 -5.03 11.22
C ILE A 151 21.70 -5.03 12.54
N THR A 152 22.37 -5.35 13.65
CA THR A 152 21.78 -5.28 14.99
C THR A 152 22.03 -3.91 15.64
N ALA A 153 21.12 -3.42 16.48
CA ALA A 153 21.33 -2.16 17.23
C ALA A 153 22.62 -2.15 18.08
N THR A 154 23.08 -3.34 18.53
CA THR A 154 24.37 -3.52 19.19
C THR A 154 25.55 -3.23 18.27
N GLU A 155 25.48 -3.62 17.00
CA GLU A 155 26.50 -3.36 15.99
C GLU A 155 26.54 -1.89 15.62
N ILE A 156 25.37 -1.27 15.39
CA ILE A 156 25.27 0.19 15.15
C ILE A 156 25.90 0.96 16.32
N ARG A 157 25.64 0.55 17.56
CA ARG A 157 26.24 1.16 18.76
C ARG A 157 27.75 1.01 18.79
N VAL A 158 28.28 -0.16 18.47
CA VAL A 158 29.73 -0.42 18.43
C VAL A 158 30.40 0.41 17.35
N GLU A 159 29.83 0.45 16.15
CA GLU A 159 30.38 1.23 15.03
C GLU A 159 30.28 2.74 15.26
N THR A 160 29.17 3.23 15.80
CA THR A 160 28.98 4.65 16.16
C THR A 160 29.99 5.10 17.23
N ARG A 161 30.41 4.21 18.14
CA ARG A 161 31.45 4.52 19.14
C ARG A 161 32.86 4.51 18.56
N LYS A 162 33.12 3.74 17.50
CA LYS A 162 34.42 3.72 16.81
C LYS A 162 34.63 4.99 16.00
N ASP A 163 33.56 5.58 15.50
CA ASP A 163 33.64 6.81 14.70
C ASP A 163 34.01 8.04 15.56
N PRO A 164 35.04 8.81 15.18
CA PRO A 164 35.55 9.94 15.96
C PRO A 164 34.60 11.15 15.99
N GLU A 165 33.67 11.27 15.04
CA GLU A 165 32.71 12.38 14.96
C GLU A 165 31.38 12.02 15.62
N LEU A 166 30.81 10.85 15.27
CA LEU A 166 29.54 10.40 15.83
C LEU A 166 29.62 10.06 17.31
N SER A 167 30.76 9.57 17.81
CA SER A 167 30.97 9.39 19.25
C SER A 167 30.93 10.71 20.03
N ARG A 168 31.40 11.80 19.41
CA ARG A 168 31.32 13.16 19.98
C ARG A 168 29.89 13.68 19.95
N VAL A 169 29.19 13.50 18.83
CA VAL A 169 27.76 13.87 18.72
C VAL A 169 26.93 13.13 19.76
N LEU A 170 27.11 11.80 19.89
CA LEU A 170 26.42 10.98 20.91
C LEU A 170 26.65 11.51 22.33
N ARG A 171 27.89 11.91 22.64
CA ARG A 171 28.25 12.51 23.92
C ARG A 171 27.62 13.89 24.11
N PHE A 172 27.63 14.76 23.09
CA PHE A 172 27.06 16.10 23.17
C PHE A 172 25.54 16.09 23.31
N THR A 173 24.85 15.17 22.63
CA THR A 173 23.40 14.99 22.80
C THR A 173 23.05 14.51 24.21
N SER A 174 23.93 13.75 24.88
CA SER A 174 23.72 13.26 26.25
C SER A 174 24.14 14.24 27.35
N CYS A 175 25.20 15.04 27.13
CA CYS A 175 25.79 15.92 28.14
C CYS A 175 25.57 17.42 27.89
N GLY A 176 24.96 17.79 26.76
CA GLY A 176 24.85 19.17 26.30
C GLY A 176 25.91 19.53 25.25
N TRP A 177 25.52 20.39 24.30
CA TRP A 177 26.39 20.86 23.22
C TRP A 177 27.26 22.05 23.67
N PRO A 178 28.55 22.10 23.30
CA PRO A 178 29.42 23.23 23.61
C PRO A 178 29.14 24.44 22.69
N GLU A 179 29.45 25.66 23.16
CA GLU A 179 29.20 26.91 22.41
C GLU A 179 30.08 27.07 21.14
N ASN A 180 31.21 26.37 21.07
CA ASN A 180 32.12 26.41 19.92
C ASN A 180 32.31 24.99 19.35
N VAL A 181 31.53 24.68 18.32
CA VAL A 181 31.55 23.39 17.61
C VAL A 181 32.37 23.57 16.33
N GLY A 182 33.40 22.73 16.12
CA GLY A 182 34.24 22.79 14.92
C GLY A 182 33.44 22.60 13.62
N SER A 183 33.98 23.07 12.49
CA SER A 183 33.26 23.15 11.19
C SER A 183 32.68 21.83 10.68
N ALA A 184 33.22 20.68 11.11
CA ALA A 184 32.71 19.37 10.73
C ALA A 184 31.40 18.97 11.46
N LEU A 185 31.18 19.51 12.66
CA LEU A 185 30.06 19.14 13.53
C LEU A 185 28.95 20.22 13.57
N SER A 186 29.11 21.32 12.84
CA SER A 186 28.14 22.42 12.79
C SER A 186 26.77 21.97 12.27
N GLY A 187 26.73 21.08 11.27
CA GLY A 187 25.48 20.55 10.72
C GLY A 187 24.67 19.72 11.73
N PHE A 188 25.33 19.06 12.69
CA PHE A 188 24.65 18.36 13.78
C PHE A 188 24.23 19.30 14.91
N TYR A 189 25.00 20.36 15.17
CA TYR A 189 24.68 21.38 16.16
C TYR A 189 23.42 22.17 15.80
N GLU A 190 23.27 22.57 14.54
CA GLU A 190 22.05 23.23 14.03
C GLU A 190 20.79 22.36 14.22
N ARG A 191 20.97 21.04 14.22
CA ARG A 191 19.90 20.05 14.38
C ARG A 191 19.88 19.40 15.76
N SER A 192 20.59 19.97 16.73
CA SER A 192 20.72 19.41 18.09
C SER A 192 19.39 19.21 18.80
N SER A 193 18.36 20.00 18.47
CA SER A 193 16.99 19.87 19.00
C SER A 193 16.21 18.67 18.44
N GLU A 194 16.66 18.06 17.34
CA GLU A 194 16.01 16.92 16.67
C GLU A 194 16.73 15.59 16.91
N LEU A 195 17.87 15.63 17.61
CA LEU A 195 18.67 14.46 17.93
C LEU A 195 18.28 13.92 19.30
N SER A 196 18.05 12.62 19.38
CA SER A 196 17.82 11.90 20.62
C SER A 196 18.77 10.71 20.74
N VAL A 197 19.00 10.26 21.98
CA VAL A 197 19.83 9.09 22.26
C VAL A 197 18.98 8.07 23.01
N GLU A 198 18.86 6.88 22.45
CA GLU A 198 18.12 5.76 23.05
C GLU A 198 19.00 4.51 23.02
N ASP A 199 19.19 3.89 24.19
CA ASP A 199 20.10 2.75 24.40
C ASP A 199 21.49 2.92 23.77
N GLY A 200 22.04 4.14 23.76
CA GLY A 200 23.36 4.43 23.22
C GLY A 200 23.44 4.47 21.69
N CYS A 201 22.30 4.45 20.99
CA CYS A 201 22.19 4.73 19.56
C CYS A 201 21.73 6.18 19.36
N LEU A 202 22.32 6.87 18.37
CA LEU A 202 21.89 8.21 17.97
C LEU A 202 20.70 8.09 17.02
N LEU A 203 19.60 8.74 17.36
CA LEU A 203 18.36 8.77 16.57
C LEU A 203 18.11 10.20 16.08
N TRP A 204 17.50 10.33 14.91
CA TRP A 204 17.12 11.61 14.32
C TRP A 204 15.62 11.61 13.97
N GLY A 205 14.91 12.68 14.33
CA GLY A 205 13.54 12.94 13.86
C GLY A 205 12.42 12.30 14.70
N ALA A 206 12.70 11.84 15.92
CA ALA A 206 11.66 11.30 16.81
C ALA A 206 10.99 12.43 17.64
N ARG A 207 10.10 13.19 17.00
CA ARG A 207 8.92 13.81 17.61
C ARG A 207 7.73 13.74 16.69
#